data_AF-A0A8T4XQ35-F1
#
_entry.id   AF-A0A8T4XQ35-F1
#
_cell.length_a   1.000
_cell.length_b   1.000
_cell.length_c   1.000
_cell.angle_alpha   90.00
_cell.angle_beta   90.00
_cell.angle_gamma   90.00
#
_symmetry.space_group_name_H-M   'P 1'
#
loop_
_entity.id
_entity.type
_entity.pdbx_description
1 polymer ?
#
loop_
_entity_poly.entity_id
_entity_poly.type
_entity_poly.pdbx_seq_one_letter_code
_entity_poly.pdbx_strand_id
1 'polypeptide(L)'
;MWNSNRKTSQNVELCFKLMKNAEHVLLHFTDLLGYLRGRTVPADEAENTLKEGVGFDGSSLIGGVGIEESDMIMKPDITTFTVCPYYFYDKSVVSFICDIYTPEGKRFEGDPRYICQKSLVKMRAEGYEPTAAAELEFYLVQKTSDGSFQPIENHLLDRHRYFDIAPGRDLTENFRLDLANALFTMGIDVEREHHEVGAAQNEITFRYADPLTTSDNIVRYKFAAKAVADRKYGWIATFMPKPWFGKPGSGMHIHLGLFDVKTGRNLFYDKNGYAYISQKCRYFIGGILEHARALCAIVAPTVNSYKRLVPGYEAPVYITWSRKNRSALIRVPEYFPGKENEARIEFRCPDPLCNPYLAYVAVFEAGLDGIRKKIEPGDPVDVNVYHLSDAKRRELGIKVLPSSLKEALEEWESDDICIKALGRETAEKYLELKMQEWKEYEPHMPENRNEVTWWEQQKYIYA
;
A
#
# COMPACT_ATOMS: atom_id res chain seq x y z
N MET A 1 -10.33 2.85 30.01
CA MET A 1 -10.26 4.32 29.78
C MET A 1 -9.46 5.11 30.82
N TRP A 2 -9.04 4.57 31.99
CA TRP A 2 -8.28 5.33 33.00
C TRP A 2 -6.73 5.23 32.89
N ASN A 3 -6.20 4.40 31.98
CA ASN A 3 -4.75 4.19 31.78
C ASN A 3 -4.17 4.81 30.50
N SER A 4 -4.99 5.40 29.61
CA SER A 4 -4.50 6.02 28.37
C SER A 4 -3.85 7.38 28.65
N ASN A 5 -4.49 8.27 29.41
CA ASN A 5 -4.03 9.65 29.59
C ASN A 5 -2.66 9.77 30.28
N ARG A 6 -2.33 8.86 31.23
CA ARG A 6 -1.00 8.82 31.87
C ARG A 6 0.12 8.29 30.97
N LYS A 7 -0.19 7.33 30.08
CA LYS A 7 0.76 6.83 29.07
C LYS A 7 1.00 7.88 27.99
N THR A 8 -0.04 8.58 27.55
CA THR A 8 0.07 9.68 26.59
C THR A 8 0.96 10.80 27.13
N SER A 9 0.79 11.24 28.38
CA SER A 9 1.64 12.29 28.97
C SER A 9 3.11 11.90 29.13
N GLN A 10 3.40 10.64 29.48
CA GLN A 10 4.77 10.13 29.59
C GLN A 10 5.45 10.02 28.21
N ASN A 11 4.70 9.65 27.18
CA ASN A 11 5.20 9.60 25.80
C ASN A 11 5.51 11.01 25.26
N VAL A 12 4.71 12.02 25.59
CA VAL A 12 4.95 13.42 25.19
C VAL A 12 6.26 13.95 25.78
N GLU A 13 6.51 13.76 27.07
CA GLU A 13 7.74 14.23 27.72
C GLU A 13 9.00 13.54 27.16
N LEU A 14 8.91 12.24 26.88
CA LEU A 14 9.99 11.49 26.24
C LEU A 14 10.25 11.98 24.82
N CYS A 15 9.19 12.17 24.01
CA CYS A 15 9.31 12.75 22.67
C CYS A 15 9.99 14.12 22.73
N PHE A 16 9.59 14.99 23.66
CA PHE A 16 10.24 16.28 23.86
C PHE A 16 11.73 16.17 24.17
N LYS A 17 12.12 15.25 25.07
CA LYS A 17 13.53 15.03 25.40
C LYS A 17 14.33 14.53 24.21
N LEU A 18 13.76 13.63 23.40
CA LEU A 18 14.42 13.09 22.21
C LEU A 18 14.53 14.14 21.10
N MET A 19 13.48 14.94 20.87
CA MET A 19 13.48 16.04 19.90
C MET A 19 14.52 17.12 20.22
N LYS A 20 14.80 17.39 21.51
CA LYS A 20 15.86 18.33 21.90
C LYS A 20 17.27 17.91 21.49
N ASN A 21 17.46 16.63 21.14
CA ASN A 21 18.72 16.12 20.58
C ASN A 21 18.71 16.07 19.04
N ALA A 22 17.62 16.50 18.41
CA ALA A 22 17.51 16.66 16.97
C ALA A 22 17.82 18.10 16.55
N GLU A 23 18.30 18.28 15.33
CA GLU A 23 18.43 19.61 14.71
C GLU A 23 17.11 20.02 14.04
N HIS A 24 16.38 19.05 13.48
CA HIS A 24 15.15 19.28 12.73
C HIS A 24 14.06 18.25 13.03
N VAL A 25 12.82 18.68 12.85
CA VAL A 25 11.62 17.84 12.91
C VAL A 25 10.96 17.80 11.53
N LEU A 26 10.87 16.62 10.93
CA LEU A 26 10.14 16.36 9.69
C LEU A 26 8.70 15.97 10.01
N LEU A 27 7.77 16.84 9.64
CA LEU A 27 6.33 16.61 9.68
C LEU A 27 5.89 16.10 8.32
N HIS A 28 5.16 14.99 8.28
CA HIS A 28 4.66 14.48 7.01
C HIS A 28 3.28 13.85 7.12
N PHE A 29 2.54 13.86 6.02
CA PHE A 29 1.23 13.22 5.89
C PHE A 29 1.09 12.68 4.46
N THR A 30 -0.02 12.02 4.18
CA THR A 30 -0.28 11.42 2.87
C THR A 30 -1.45 12.12 2.20
N ASP A 31 -1.24 12.62 0.98
CA ASP A 31 -2.32 13.22 0.19
C ASP A 31 -3.30 12.17 -0.35
N LEU A 32 -4.38 12.61 -0.98
CA LEU A 32 -5.45 11.71 -1.42
C LEU A 32 -4.95 10.60 -2.37
N LEU A 33 -3.94 10.90 -3.19
CA LEU A 33 -3.38 9.94 -4.15
C LEU A 33 -2.28 9.05 -3.57
N GLY A 34 -1.95 9.19 -2.29
CA GLY A 34 -0.96 8.34 -1.63
C GLY A 34 0.46 8.90 -1.62
N TYR A 35 0.66 10.15 -2.08
CA TYR A 35 1.98 10.77 -2.06
C TYR A 35 2.31 11.31 -0.68
N LEU A 36 3.58 11.15 -0.29
CA LEU A 36 4.11 11.73 0.93
C LEU A 36 4.31 13.24 0.73
N ARG A 37 3.69 14.03 1.61
CA ARG A 37 3.83 15.48 1.68
C ARG A 37 4.33 15.84 3.06
N GLY A 38 5.00 16.98 3.20
CA GLY A 38 5.52 17.36 4.49
C GLY A 38 6.23 18.69 4.53
N ARG A 39 6.70 19.03 5.72
CA ARG A 39 7.45 20.24 6.04
C ARG A 39 8.48 19.91 7.11
N THR A 40 9.64 20.53 7.01
CA THR A 40 10.66 20.47 8.06
C THR A 40 10.62 21.75 8.88
N VAL A 41 10.68 21.63 10.21
CA VAL A 41 10.82 22.75 11.14
C VAL A 41 12.10 22.61 11.97
N PRO A 42 12.71 23.72 12.43
CA PRO A 42 13.80 23.66 13.40
C PRO A 42 13.34 23.01 14.72
N ALA A 43 14.21 22.29 15.40
CA ALA A 43 13.88 21.63 16.67
C ALA A 43 13.45 22.62 17.78
N ASP A 44 13.88 23.88 17.71
CA ASP A 44 13.46 24.93 18.66
C ASP A 44 11.95 25.22 18.59
N GLU A 45 11.31 25.00 17.44
CA GLU A 45 9.85 25.16 17.25
C GLU A 45 9.06 23.89 17.59
N ALA A 46 9.72 22.81 18.01
CA ALA A 46 9.10 21.51 18.21
C ALA A 46 8.01 21.53 19.30
N GLU A 47 8.18 22.35 20.35
CA GLU A 47 7.18 22.49 21.42
C GLU A 47 5.86 23.08 20.93
N ASN A 48 5.92 24.18 20.17
CA ASN A 48 4.75 24.80 19.57
C ASN A 48 4.13 23.85 18.53
N THR A 49 4.97 23.27 17.68
CA THR A 49 4.58 22.31 16.64
C THR A 49 3.79 21.12 17.18
N LEU A 50 4.21 20.51 18.28
CA LEU A 50 3.48 19.38 18.89
C LEU A 50 2.15 19.80 19.52
N LYS A 51 2.06 21.00 20.08
CA LYS A 51 0.85 21.48 20.77
C LYS A 51 -0.21 21.99 19.80
N GLU A 52 0.22 22.88 18.91
CA GLU A 52 -0.65 23.71 18.06
C GLU A 52 -0.74 23.16 16.63
N GLY A 53 0.27 22.41 16.18
CA GLY A 53 0.40 22.01 14.77
C GLY A 53 1.07 23.10 13.94
N VAL A 54 1.16 22.87 12.63
CA VAL A 54 1.77 23.81 11.67
C VAL A 54 0.80 24.09 10.53
N GLY A 55 0.57 25.37 10.26
CA GLY A 55 -0.24 25.81 9.13
C GLY A 55 0.41 25.53 7.78
N PHE A 56 -0.39 25.17 6.78
CA PHE A 56 0.03 24.97 5.39
C PHE A 56 -1.12 25.25 4.41
N ASP A 57 -0.76 25.44 3.14
CA ASP A 57 -1.72 25.62 2.04
C ASP A 57 -2.26 24.27 1.54
N GLY A 58 -3.50 23.98 1.90
CA GLY A 58 -4.26 22.81 1.48
C GLY A 58 -4.78 22.87 0.04
N SER A 59 -4.86 24.04 -0.58
CA SER A 59 -5.29 24.18 -1.99
C SER A 59 -4.22 23.68 -2.98
N SER A 60 -2.96 23.71 -2.55
CA SER A 60 -1.83 23.15 -3.28
C SER A 60 -1.70 21.61 -3.12
N LEU A 61 -2.59 20.95 -2.37
CA LEU A 61 -2.60 19.51 -2.22
C LEU A 61 -3.53 18.83 -3.22
N ILE A 62 -3.10 17.69 -3.72
CA ILE A 62 -3.95 16.84 -4.54
C ILE A 62 -5.08 16.27 -3.67
N GLY A 63 -6.32 16.58 -4.05
CA GLY A 63 -7.51 16.21 -3.26
C GLY A 63 -7.70 17.04 -2.00
N GLY A 64 -7.01 18.18 -1.88
CA GLY A 64 -7.20 19.14 -0.81
C GLY A 64 -8.43 20.04 -1.03
N VAL A 65 -8.44 21.14 -0.30
CA VAL A 65 -9.52 22.15 -0.24
C VAL A 65 -9.44 23.14 -1.42
N GLY A 66 -10.50 23.91 -1.65
CA GLY A 66 -10.49 24.98 -2.64
C GLY A 66 -9.54 26.13 -2.26
N ILE A 67 -9.25 27.03 -3.21
CA ILE A 67 -8.38 28.20 -2.97
C ILE A 67 -9.00 29.12 -1.92
N GLU A 68 -10.32 29.18 -1.86
CA GLU A 68 -11.12 29.93 -0.91
C GLU A 68 -11.06 29.43 0.54
N GLU A 69 -10.66 28.18 0.76
CA GLU A 69 -10.53 27.53 2.09
C GLU A 69 -9.13 26.94 2.29
N SER A 70 -8.10 27.57 1.72
CA SER A 70 -6.75 27.01 1.60
C SER A 70 -6.05 26.69 2.92
N ASP A 71 -6.34 27.41 4.00
CA ASP A 71 -5.57 27.30 5.24
C ASP A 71 -5.90 26.00 5.98
N MET A 72 -4.90 25.14 6.17
CA MET A 72 -5.04 23.85 6.86
C MET A 72 -3.93 23.70 7.91
N ILE A 73 -4.14 22.81 8.89
CA ILE A 73 -3.20 22.56 9.97
C ILE A 73 -2.77 21.09 9.94
N MET A 74 -1.46 20.85 9.85
CA MET A 74 -0.89 19.52 10.07
C MET A 74 -0.50 19.39 11.54
N LYS A 75 -1.11 18.43 12.24
CA LYS A 75 -0.87 18.21 13.66
C LYS A 75 -0.15 16.89 13.89
N PRO A 76 1.05 16.88 14.50
CA PRO A 76 1.83 15.66 14.71
C PRO A 76 1.11 14.65 15.60
N ASP A 77 1.06 13.39 15.17
CA ASP A 77 0.66 12.26 16.00
C ASP A 77 1.88 11.74 16.76
N ILE A 78 1.94 12.02 18.06
CA ILE A 78 3.07 11.68 18.92
C ILE A 78 3.36 10.18 18.99
N THR A 79 2.38 9.30 18.71
CA THR A 79 2.62 7.84 18.73
C THR A 79 3.41 7.38 17.52
N THR A 80 3.64 8.28 16.56
CA THR A 80 4.37 8.01 15.33
C THR A 80 5.79 8.57 15.38
N PHE A 81 6.31 9.01 16.53
CA PHE A 81 7.70 9.49 16.62
C PHE A 81 8.68 8.47 16.03
N THR A 82 9.57 8.94 15.15
CA THR A 82 10.64 8.13 14.59
C THR A 82 11.92 8.95 14.42
N VAL A 83 13.08 8.27 14.43
CA VAL A 83 14.38 8.87 14.10
C VAL A 83 14.69 8.57 12.64
N CYS A 84 15.08 9.58 11.87
CA CYS A 84 15.61 9.37 10.53
C CYS A 84 17.10 9.00 10.61
N PRO A 85 17.59 8.03 9.83
CA PRO A 85 19.03 7.78 9.70
C PRO A 85 19.78 9.07 9.34
N TYR A 86 20.89 9.35 10.03
CA TYR A 86 21.63 10.61 9.89
C TYR A 86 22.02 10.93 8.44
N TYR A 87 22.46 9.92 7.67
CA TYR A 87 22.91 10.09 6.29
C TYR A 87 21.79 10.44 5.30
N PHE A 88 20.52 10.39 5.72
CA PHE A 88 19.42 10.91 4.90
C PHE A 88 19.55 12.41 4.67
N TYR A 89 20.07 13.14 5.66
CA TYR A 89 20.11 14.61 5.65
C TYR A 89 21.47 15.22 6.03
N ASP A 90 22.44 14.41 6.46
CA ASP A 90 23.68 14.87 7.10
C ASP A 90 23.40 15.76 8.34
N LYS A 91 22.29 15.46 9.02
CA LYS A 91 21.69 16.20 10.13
C LYS A 91 20.92 15.25 11.04
N SER A 92 20.83 15.59 12.32
CA SER A 92 19.95 14.86 13.25
C SER A 92 18.49 15.24 12.98
N VAL A 93 17.71 14.32 12.41
CA VAL A 93 16.30 14.55 12.06
C VAL A 93 15.40 13.52 12.72
N VAL A 94 14.35 13.99 13.36
CA VAL A 94 13.24 13.16 13.86
C VAL A 94 11.99 13.46 13.07
N SER A 95 11.02 12.55 13.07
CA SER A 95 9.84 12.68 12.23
C SER A 95 8.56 12.22 12.90
N PHE A 96 7.45 12.84 12.47
CA PHE A 96 6.09 12.50 12.86
C PHE A 96 5.20 12.42 11.62
N ILE A 97 4.27 11.48 11.66
CA ILE A 97 3.09 11.50 10.80
C ILE A 97 2.10 12.49 11.39
N CYS A 98 1.51 13.33 10.55
CA CYS A 98 0.55 14.33 10.92
C CYS A 98 -0.86 13.95 10.52
N ASP A 99 -1.79 14.25 11.42
CA ASP A 99 -3.22 14.29 11.16
C ASP A 99 -3.59 15.69 10.64
N ILE A 100 -4.55 15.78 9.72
CA ILE A 100 -4.93 17.06 9.11
C ILE A 100 -6.19 17.64 9.76
N TYR A 101 -6.16 18.94 10.04
CA TYR A 101 -7.22 19.71 10.67
C TYR A 101 -7.53 20.98 9.88
N THR A 102 -8.78 21.44 9.98
CA THR A 102 -9.19 22.78 9.54
C THR A 102 -8.78 23.83 10.58
N PRO A 103 -8.74 25.13 10.24
CA PRO A 103 -8.42 26.21 11.18
C PRO A 103 -9.36 26.27 12.40
N GLU A 104 -10.59 25.78 12.25
CA GLU A 104 -11.58 25.66 13.35
C GLU A 104 -11.29 24.49 14.30
N GLY A 105 -10.22 23.74 14.05
CA GLY A 105 -9.80 22.60 14.88
C GLY A 105 -10.58 21.31 14.62
N LYS A 106 -11.31 21.21 13.51
CA LYS A 106 -11.98 19.97 13.09
C LYS A 106 -11.04 19.10 12.28
N ARG A 107 -11.17 17.77 12.37
CA ARG A 107 -10.44 16.85 11.48
C ARG A 107 -10.89 17.04 10.05
N PHE A 108 -9.95 17.05 9.11
CA PHE A 108 -10.26 17.10 7.68
C PHE A 108 -10.81 15.75 7.23
N GLU A 109 -12.03 15.75 6.70
CA GLU A 109 -12.72 14.51 6.31
C GLU A 109 -12.04 13.78 5.14
N GLY A 110 -11.34 14.53 4.27
CA GLY A 110 -10.57 14.00 3.14
C GLY A 110 -9.16 13.49 3.48
N ASP A 111 -8.74 13.54 4.75
CA ASP A 111 -7.47 12.97 5.21
C ASP A 111 -7.53 11.43 5.12
N PRO A 112 -6.74 10.78 4.24
CA PRO A 112 -6.75 9.32 4.10
C PRO A 112 -6.46 8.59 5.41
N ARG A 113 -5.58 9.15 6.24
CA ARG A 113 -5.24 8.59 7.55
C ARG A 113 -6.43 8.65 8.49
N TYR A 114 -7.18 9.76 8.49
CA TYR A 114 -8.40 9.91 9.28
C TYR A 114 -9.51 8.96 8.82
N ILE A 115 -9.68 8.78 7.50
CA ILE A 115 -10.62 7.80 6.93
C ILE A 115 -10.30 6.39 7.47
N CYS A 116 -9.03 6.01 7.49
CA CYS A 116 -8.58 4.74 8.06
C CYS A 116 -8.86 4.65 9.57
N GLN A 117 -8.54 5.69 10.35
CA GLN A 117 -8.84 5.73 11.79
C GLN A 117 -10.33 5.54 12.08
N LYS A 118 -11.22 6.25 11.38
CA LYS A 118 -12.68 6.12 11.53
C LYS A 118 -13.15 4.70 11.20
N SER A 119 -12.62 4.12 10.12
CA SER A 119 -12.94 2.76 9.69
C SER A 119 -12.56 1.72 10.75
N LEU A 120 -11.36 1.83 11.34
CA LEU A 120 -10.94 0.93 12.42
C LEU A 120 -11.83 1.04 13.67
N VAL A 121 -12.24 2.25 14.05
CA VAL A 121 -13.18 2.45 15.16
C VAL A 121 -14.50 1.75 14.89
N LYS A 122 -15.04 1.87 13.68
CA LYS A 122 -16.27 1.19 13.24
C LYS A 122 -16.12 -0.33 13.28
N MET A 123 -15.05 -0.89 12.71
CA MET A 123 -14.79 -2.34 12.69
C MET A 123 -14.69 -2.92 14.11
N ARG A 124 -13.99 -2.23 15.01
CA ARG A 124 -13.88 -2.65 16.42
C ARG A 124 -15.22 -2.58 17.14
N ALA A 125 -16.05 -1.59 16.84
CA ALA A 125 -17.42 -1.50 17.38
C ALA A 125 -18.32 -2.66 16.88
N GLU A 126 -18.09 -3.14 15.66
CA GLU A 126 -18.73 -4.36 15.11
C GLU A 126 -18.15 -5.67 15.69
N GLY A 127 -17.11 -5.60 16.53
CA GLY A 127 -16.48 -6.75 17.20
C GLY A 127 -15.28 -7.33 16.47
N TYR A 128 -14.75 -6.63 15.46
CA TYR A 128 -13.65 -7.09 14.62
C TYR A 128 -12.35 -6.30 14.88
N GLU A 129 -11.24 -7.02 15.10
CA GLU A 129 -9.89 -6.47 15.15
C GLU A 129 -9.15 -6.88 13.85
N PRO A 130 -9.04 -5.98 12.86
CA PRO A 130 -8.38 -6.29 11.60
C PRO A 130 -6.85 -6.31 11.75
N THR A 131 -6.19 -7.20 11.01
CA THR A 131 -4.73 -7.23 10.88
C THR A 131 -4.32 -7.17 9.42
N ALA A 132 -3.25 -6.45 9.13
CA ALA A 132 -2.73 -6.18 7.80
C ALA A 132 -1.21 -6.34 7.72
N ALA A 133 -0.73 -6.93 6.64
CA ALA A 133 0.68 -6.93 6.22
C ALA A 133 0.76 -6.68 4.71
N ALA A 134 1.93 -6.23 4.23
CA ALA A 134 2.17 -6.02 2.81
C ALA A 134 3.52 -6.57 2.37
N GLU A 135 3.56 -7.16 1.19
CA GLU A 135 4.77 -7.51 0.44
C GLU A 135 4.96 -6.44 -0.65
N LEU A 136 5.94 -5.54 -0.50
CA LEU A 136 6.15 -4.46 -1.46
C LEU A 136 7.34 -4.77 -2.36
N GLU A 137 7.04 -5.02 -3.62
CA GLU A 137 8.05 -5.17 -4.66
C GLU A 137 8.45 -3.79 -5.22
N PHE A 138 9.71 -3.62 -5.58
CA PHE A 138 10.21 -2.40 -6.21
C PHE A 138 11.47 -2.67 -7.03
N TYR A 139 11.78 -1.77 -7.95
CA TYR A 139 13.01 -1.84 -8.74
C TYR A 139 14.03 -0.81 -8.25
N LEU A 140 15.31 -1.17 -8.30
CA LEU A 140 16.42 -0.23 -8.25
C LEU A 140 16.89 0.07 -9.66
N VAL A 141 16.93 1.35 -10.00
CA VAL A 141 17.19 1.82 -11.36
C VAL A 141 18.18 2.97 -11.37
N GLN A 142 18.80 3.17 -12.53
CA GLN A 142 19.64 4.32 -12.81
C GLN A 142 19.18 5.02 -14.07
N LYS A 143 19.41 6.33 -14.13
CA LYS A 143 19.21 7.14 -15.33
C LYS A 143 20.47 7.05 -16.20
N THR A 144 20.30 6.73 -17.47
CA THR A 144 21.39 6.66 -18.46
C THR A 144 21.70 8.05 -19.03
N SER A 145 22.81 8.16 -19.77
CA SER A 145 23.25 9.42 -20.38
C SER A 145 22.29 9.96 -21.44
N ASP A 146 21.52 9.10 -22.10
CA ASP A 146 20.46 9.48 -23.04
C ASP A 146 19.15 9.88 -22.35
N GLY A 147 19.12 9.83 -21.01
CA GLY A 147 17.98 10.19 -20.19
C GLY A 147 17.00 9.06 -19.91
N SER A 148 17.16 7.88 -20.52
CA SER A 148 16.32 6.71 -20.26
C SER A 148 16.62 6.07 -18.90
N PHE A 149 15.83 5.06 -18.52
CA PHE A 149 15.97 4.37 -17.24
C PHE A 149 16.22 2.88 -17.46
N GLN A 150 17.17 2.34 -16.71
CA GLN A 150 17.48 0.92 -16.72
C GLN A 150 17.67 0.37 -15.30
N PRO A 151 17.35 -0.92 -15.05
CA PRO A 151 17.69 -1.56 -13.79
C PRO A 151 19.21 -1.56 -13.55
N ILE A 152 19.64 -1.54 -12.29
CA ILE A 152 21.07 -1.61 -11.93
C ILE A 152 21.76 -2.85 -12.50
N GLU A 153 21.03 -3.96 -12.57
CA GLU A 153 21.55 -5.25 -13.04
C GLU A 153 21.20 -5.56 -14.50
N ASN A 154 20.91 -4.52 -15.30
CA ASN A 154 20.51 -4.70 -16.70
C ASN A 154 21.58 -5.37 -17.59
N HIS A 155 22.81 -5.51 -17.10
CA HIS A 155 23.91 -6.19 -17.79
C HIS A 155 23.77 -7.72 -17.79
N LEU A 156 22.91 -8.30 -16.95
CA LEU A 156 22.68 -9.74 -16.87
C LEU A 156 21.54 -10.15 -17.81
N LEU A 157 21.82 -11.11 -18.70
CA LEU A 157 20.84 -11.64 -19.65
C LEU A 157 19.92 -12.72 -19.02
N ASP A 158 20.35 -13.30 -17.91
CA ASP A 158 19.60 -14.35 -17.20
C ASP A 158 18.31 -13.79 -16.60
N ARG A 159 17.22 -14.53 -16.77
CA ARG A 159 15.87 -14.17 -16.34
C ARG A 159 15.41 -14.94 -15.10
N HIS A 160 16.17 -15.95 -14.66
CA HIS A 160 15.89 -16.69 -13.43
C HIS A 160 16.70 -16.11 -12.28
N ARG A 161 16.14 -15.07 -11.66
CA ARG A 161 16.84 -14.22 -10.68
C ARG A 161 16.24 -14.26 -9.27
N TYR A 162 15.07 -14.87 -9.14
CA TYR A 162 14.37 -15.00 -7.87
C TYR A 162 15.25 -15.71 -6.85
N PHE A 163 15.50 -15.07 -5.70
CA PHE A 163 16.36 -15.57 -4.62
C PHE A 163 17.84 -15.73 -5.00
N ASP A 164 18.34 -14.99 -6.01
CA ASP A 164 19.78 -14.91 -6.26
C ASP A 164 20.48 -14.29 -5.03
N ILE A 165 21.54 -14.96 -4.54
CA ILE A 165 22.40 -14.48 -3.43
C ILE A 165 23.89 -14.50 -3.79
N ALA A 166 24.22 -14.93 -5.01
CA ALA A 166 25.61 -15.11 -5.41
C ALA A 166 26.28 -13.73 -5.62
N PRO A 167 27.47 -13.50 -5.04
CA PRO A 167 28.21 -12.26 -5.28
C PRO A 167 28.45 -12.00 -6.77
N GLY A 168 28.26 -10.74 -7.19
CA GLY A 168 28.36 -10.33 -8.60
C GLY A 168 27.15 -10.71 -9.46
N ARG A 169 26.28 -11.61 -8.97
CA ARG A 169 24.94 -11.79 -9.53
C ARG A 169 23.96 -10.84 -8.86
N ASP A 170 23.85 -10.84 -7.54
CA ASP A 170 23.01 -9.88 -6.82
C ASP A 170 23.86 -8.68 -6.38
N LEU A 171 23.64 -7.54 -7.02
CA LEU A 171 24.27 -6.26 -6.69
C LEU A 171 23.46 -5.44 -5.67
N THR A 172 22.25 -5.90 -5.36
CA THR A 172 21.25 -5.20 -4.55
C THR A 172 21.17 -5.71 -3.11
N GLU A 173 21.86 -6.81 -2.77
CA GLU A 173 21.89 -7.36 -1.41
C GLU A 173 22.34 -6.34 -0.36
N ASN A 174 23.45 -5.64 -0.59
CA ASN A 174 23.92 -4.60 0.34
C ASN A 174 22.91 -3.45 0.49
N PHE A 175 22.20 -3.11 -0.59
CA PHE A 175 21.13 -2.12 -0.52
C PHE A 175 20.00 -2.60 0.38
N ARG A 176 19.56 -3.86 0.26
CA ARG A 176 18.49 -4.42 1.10
C ARG A 176 18.88 -4.43 2.57
N LEU A 177 20.10 -4.87 2.89
CA LEU A 177 20.65 -4.82 4.26
C LEU A 177 20.70 -3.39 4.82
N ASP A 178 21.11 -2.41 4.01
CA ASP A 178 21.12 -1.00 4.39
C ASP A 178 19.72 -0.44 4.61
N LEU A 179 18.76 -0.84 3.78
CA LEU A 179 17.36 -0.48 3.92
C LEU A 179 16.77 -1.11 5.19
N ALA A 180 17.04 -2.38 5.48
CA ALA A 180 16.61 -3.03 6.71
C ALA A 180 17.16 -2.31 7.96
N ASN A 181 18.42 -1.89 7.96
CA ASN A 181 19.01 -1.09 9.03
C ASN A 181 18.35 0.29 9.17
N ALA A 182 18.03 0.95 8.06
CA ALA A 182 17.31 2.22 8.05
C ALA A 182 15.90 2.08 8.63
N LEU A 183 15.17 1.05 8.20
CA LEU A 183 13.82 0.74 8.69
C LEU A 183 13.82 0.42 10.18
N PHE A 184 14.79 -0.37 10.65
CA PHE A 184 14.96 -0.67 12.07
C PHE A 184 15.20 0.61 12.89
N THR A 185 16.06 1.51 12.41
CA THR A 185 16.28 2.83 13.03
C THR A 185 14.98 3.65 13.09
N MET A 186 14.11 3.49 12.09
CA MET A 186 12.80 4.11 12.02
C MET A 186 11.69 3.34 12.78
N GLY A 187 12.06 2.31 13.54
CA GLY A 187 11.13 1.52 14.36
C GLY A 187 10.30 0.49 13.59
N ILE A 188 10.72 0.10 12.39
CA ILE A 188 10.04 -0.90 11.55
C ILE A 188 10.85 -2.21 11.58
N ASP A 189 10.24 -3.26 12.12
CA ASP A 189 10.83 -4.61 12.18
C ASP A 189 10.69 -5.34 10.83
N VAL A 190 11.78 -5.43 10.07
CA VAL A 190 11.87 -6.26 8.87
C VAL A 190 11.85 -7.74 9.25
N GLU A 191 11.01 -8.52 8.57
CA GLU A 191 10.95 -9.97 8.74
C GLU A 191 11.85 -10.70 7.75
N ARG A 192 11.76 -10.34 6.46
CA ARG A 192 12.46 -10.99 5.36
C ARG A 192 12.71 -10.02 4.22
N GLU A 193 13.75 -10.30 3.47
CA GLU A 193 14.11 -9.58 2.25
C GLU A 193 14.70 -10.57 1.25
N HIS A 194 14.44 -10.34 -0.04
CA HIS A 194 14.99 -11.17 -1.12
C HIS A 194 15.04 -10.41 -2.44
N HIS A 195 15.88 -10.92 -3.35
CA HIS A 195 15.87 -10.52 -4.75
C HIS A 195 14.66 -11.16 -5.46
N GLU A 196 13.90 -10.34 -6.19
CA GLU A 196 12.68 -10.75 -6.89
C GLU A 196 12.97 -11.29 -8.31
N VAL A 197 11.92 -11.61 -9.08
CA VAL A 197 12.05 -12.21 -10.42
C VAL A 197 12.77 -11.27 -11.41
N GLY A 198 12.53 -9.96 -11.34
CA GLY A 198 13.12 -8.98 -12.24
C GLY A 198 14.55 -8.58 -11.89
N ALA A 199 15.33 -8.14 -12.90
CA ALA A 199 16.69 -7.62 -12.66
C ALA A 199 16.66 -6.40 -11.72
N ALA A 200 17.39 -6.45 -10.61
CA ALA A 200 17.36 -5.46 -9.54
C ALA A 200 15.94 -5.18 -8.98
N GLN A 201 15.04 -6.17 -9.09
CA GLN A 201 13.76 -6.14 -8.39
C GLN A 201 13.98 -6.70 -6.99
N ASN A 202 13.36 -6.07 -6.00
CA ASN A 202 13.55 -6.39 -4.59
C ASN A 202 12.19 -6.44 -3.90
N GLU A 203 12.09 -7.30 -2.89
CA GLU A 203 10.98 -7.32 -1.94
C GLU A 203 11.53 -7.30 -0.53
N ILE A 204 10.92 -6.49 0.33
CA ILE A 204 11.14 -6.52 1.78
C ILE A 204 9.77 -6.57 2.45
N THR A 205 9.66 -7.44 3.44
CA THR A 205 8.46 -7.63 4.27
C THR A 205 8.76 -7.23 5.70
N PHE A 206 7.80 -6.59 6.35
CA PHE A 206 7.86 -6.23 7.76
C PHE A 206 6.65 -6.80 8.50
N ARG A 207 6.76 -6.86 9.83
CA ARG A 207 5.74 -7.48 10.68
C ARG A 207 4.36 -6.88 10.44
N TYR A 208 3.34 -7.76 10.44
CA TYR A 208 1.95 -7.34 10.35
C TYR A 208 1.55 -6.50 11.59
N ALA A 209 0.60 -5.60 11.40
CA ALA A 209 0.01 -4.79 12.45
C ALA A 209 -1.49 -4.54 12.14
N ASP A 210 -2.13 -3.58 12.79
CA ASP A 210 -3.43 -3.10 12.34
C ASP A 210 -3.28 -2.27 11.05
N PRO A 211 -4.36 -2.11 10.25
CA PRO A 211 -4.31 -1.39 8.97
C PRO A 211 -3.73 0.03 9.01
N LEU A 212 -3.90 0.78 10.11
CA LEU A 212 -3.37 2.14 10.22
C LEU A 212 -1.85 2.09 10.37
N THR A 213 -1.36 1.30 11.34
CA THR A 213 0.06 1.12 11.58
C THR A 213 0.78 0.54 10.36
N THR A 214 0.17 -0.46 9.69
CA THR A 214 0.73 -1.02 8.44
C THR A 214 0.78 0.03 7.33
N SER A 215 -0.22 0.92 7.21
CA SER A 215 -0.19 2.01 6.22
C SER A 215 0.89 3.04 6.52
N ASP A 216 1.02 3.45 7.79
CA ASP A 216 2.08 4.34 8.27
C ASP A 216 3.47 3.75 7.92
N ASN A 217 3.65 2.44 8.12
CA ASN A 217 4.88 1.71 7.79
C ASN A 217 5.15 1.63 6.28
N ILE A 218 4.13 1.37 5.44
CA ILE A 218 4.28 1.36 3.97
C ILE A 218 4.79 2.71 3.46
N VAL A 219 4.22 3.81 3.95
CA VAL A 219 4.63 5.16 3.53
C VAL A 219 6.08 5.44 3.92
N ARG A 220 6.47 5.09 5.15
CA ARG A 220 7.86 5.22 5.63
C ARG A 220 8.83 4.33 4.88
N TYR A 221 8.40 3.11 4.58
CA TYR A 221 9.19 2.16 3.83
C TYR A 221 9.54 2.70 2.45
N LYS A 222 8.56 3.23 1.71
CA LYS A 222 8.79 3.85 0.40
C LYS A 222 9.75 5.04 0.50
N PHE A 223 9.59 5.88 1.53
CA PHE A 223 10.49 7.00 1.78
C PHE A 223 11.93 6.54 2.08
N ALA A 224 12.10 5.58 2.98
CA ALA A 224 13.41 5.03 3.35
C ALA A 224 14.10 4.36 2.16
N ALA A 225 13.38 3.56 1.36
CA ALA A 225 13.92 2.92 0.17
C ALA A 225 14.48 3.95 -0.83
N LYS A 226 13.73 5.03 -1.09
CA LYS A 226 14.17 6.14 -1.95
C LYS A 226 15.37 6.87 -1.36
N ALA A 227 15.36 7.17 -0.07
CA ALA A 227 16.47 7.87 0.60
C ALA A 227 17.75 7.02 0.63
N VAL A 228 17.67 5.72 0.91
CA VAL A 228 18.84 4.82 0.86
C VAL A 228 19.40 4.76 -0.56
N ALA A 229 18.54 4.62 -1.56
CA ALA A 229 18.96 4.46 -2.96
C ALA A 229 19.72 5.70 -3.43
N ASP A 230 19.17 6.89 -3.17
CA ASP A 230 19.78 8.16 -3.52
C ASP A 230 21.08 8.40 -2.75
N ARG A 231 21.03 8.34 -1.42
CA ARG A 231 22.09 8.87 -0.55
C ARG A 231 23.31 7.97 -0.46
N LYS A 232 23.15 6.65 -0.61
CA LYS A 232 24.26 5.69 -0.52
C LYS A 232 24.73 5.18 -1.88
N TYR A 233 23.83 5.10 -2.86
CA TYR A 233 24.11 4.40 -4.12
C TYR A 233 23.99 5.29 -5.36
N GLY A 234 23.38 6.48 -5.25
CA GLY A 234 23.05 7.31 -6.42
C GLY A 234 22.03 6.64 -7.35
N TRP A 235 21.22 5.74 -6.81
CA TRP A 235 20.19 4.98 -7.52
C TRP A 235 18.81 5.56 -7.25
N ILE A 236 17.82 5.10 -8.01
CA ILE A 236 16.41 5.43 -7.85
C ILE A 236 15.67 4.16 -7.43
N ALA A 237 15.02 4.17 -6.27
CA ALA A 237 14.05 3.14 -5.91
C ALA A 237 12.68 3.52 -6.49
N THR A 238 12.17 2.71 -7.42
CA THR A 238 10.87 2.93 -8.06
C THR A 238 9.85 1.87 -7.68
N PHE A 239 8.68 2.36 -7.30
CA PHE A 239 7.50 1.59 -6.90
C PHE A 239 6.48 1.48 -8.05
N MET A 240 6.87 1.91 -9.26
CA MET A 240 6.06 1.86 -10.47
C MET A 240 5.60 0.41 -10.76
N PRO A 241 4.29 0.16 -10.99
CA PRO A 241 3.76 -1.20 -11.12
C PRO A 241 4.34 -2.00 -12.29
N LYS A 242 4.66 -1.32 -13.39
CA LYS A 242 5.24 -1.94 -14.59
C LYS A 242 6.19 -0.97 -15.30
N PRO A 243 7.47 -0.91 -14.91
CA PRO A 243 8.41 0.05 -15.50
C PRO A 243 8.80 -0.29 -16.94
N TRP A 244 8.74 -1.59 -17.34
CA TRP A 244 9.05 -2.03 -18.70
C TRP A 244 8.09 -3.12 -19.18
N PHE A 245 7.79 -3.08 -20.48
CA PHE A 245 7.10 -4.16 -21.18
C PHE A 245 7.96 -5.44 -21.21
N GLY A 246 7.34 -6.61 -21.11
CA GLY A 246 8.03 -7.90 -21.20
C GLY A 246 8.83 -8.32 -19.95
N LYS A 247 8.93 -7.46 -18.92
CA LYS A 247 9.60 -7.75 -17.64
C LYS A 247 8.55 -7.94 -16.53
N PRO A 248 8.87 -8.60 -15.40
CA PRO A 248 7.99 -8.62 -14.23
C PRO A 248 7.56 -7.21 -13.80
N GLY A 249 6.37 -7.11 -13.21
CA GLY A 249 5.92 -5.87 -12.58
C GLY A 249 6.13 -5.93 -11.06
N SER A 250 5.86 -4.81 -10.38
CA SER A 250 5.91 -4.70 -8.92
C SER A 250 4.51 -4.73 -8.32
N GLY A 251 4.23 -5.76 -7.52
CA GLY A 251 3.01 -5.89 -6.72
C GLY A 251 3.13 -5.29 -5.32
N MET A 252 1.97 -5.11 -4.69
CA MET A 252 1.85 -4.93 -3.24
C MET A 252 0.86 -5.99 -2.72
N HIS A 253 1.30 -7.24 -2.53
CA HIS A 253 0.38 -8.24 -2.00
C HIS A 253 0.02 -7.89 -0.57
N ILE A 254 -1.28 -7.83 -0.27
CA ILE A 254 -1.74 -7.52 1.09
C ILE A 254 -2.27 -8.78 1.76
N HIS A 255 -1.82 -9.01 2.99
CA HIS A 255 -2.22 -10.10 3.84
C HIS A 255 -3.22 -9.59 4.86
N LEU A 256 -4.40 -10.21 4.94
CA LEU A 256 -5.52 -9.74 5.75
C LEU A 256 -5.96 -10.81 6.73
N GLY A 257 -6.10 -10.42 7.99
CA GLY A 257 -6.65 -11.24 9.06
C GLY A 257 -7.75 -10.49 9.80
N LEU A 258 -8.57 -11.24 10.54
CA LEU A 258 -9.68 -10.70 11.31
C LEU A 258 -9.78 -11.45 12.63
N PHE A 259 -9.67 -10.73 13.74
CA PHE A 259 -9.76 -11.29 15.08
C PHE A 259 -11.01 -10.81 15.77
N ASP A 260 -11.48 -11.59 16.74
CA ASP A 260 -12.58 -11.19 17.61
C ASP A 260 -12.04 -10.30 18.74
N VAL A 261 -12.54 -9.06 18.85
CA VAL A 261 -12.05 -8.06 19.82
C VAL A 261 -12.20 -8.55 21.27
N LYS A 262 -13.19 -9.39 21.57
CA LYS A 262 -13.48 -9.84 22.94
C LYS A 262 -12.66 -11.07 23.34
N THR A 263 -12.49 -12.01 22.42
CA THR A 263 -11.88 -13.31 22.69
C THR A 263 -10.44 -13.43 22.19
N GLY A 264 -9.99 -12.53 21.32
CA GLY A 264 -8.67 -12.58 20.70
C GLY A 264 -8.49 -13.76 19.73
N ARG A 265 -9.57 -14.45 19.36
CA ARG A 265 -9.51 -15.59 18.44
C ARG A 265 -9.45 -15.11 17.00
N ASN A 266 -8.62 -15.76 16.18
CA ASN A 266 -8.62 -15.55 14.74
C ASN A 266 -9.92 -16.07 14.14
N LEU A 267 -10.74 -15.16 13.60
CA LEU A 267 -12.05 -15.46 13.02
C LEU A 267 -11.94 -16.10 11.64
N PHE A 268 -10.77 -16.06 11.00
CA PHE A 268 -10.55 -16.71 9.71
C PHE A 268 -10.15 -18.17 9.83
N TYR A 269 -9.77 -18.65 11.01
CA TYR A 269 -9.35 -20.04 11.20
C TYR A 269 -10.53 -20.99 11.47
N ASP A 270 -10.52 -22.15 10.82
CA ASP A 270 -11.33 -23.32 11.20
C ASP A 270 -10.58 -24.60 10.83
N LYS A 271 -10.29 -25.45 11.81
CA LYS A 271 -9.56 -26.72 11.61
C LYS A 271 -10.22 -27.68 10.63
N ASN A 272 -11.54 -27.58 10.42
CA ASN A 272 -12.30 -28.47 9.56
C ASN A 272 -12.61 -27.85 8.18
N GLY A 273 -12.30 -26.56 7.99
CA GLY A 273 -12.54 -25.86 6.75
C GLY A 273 -11.55 -26.23 5.65
N TYR A 274 -11.95 -26.06 4.39
CA TYR A 274 -11.00 -26.10 3.28
C TYR A 274 -9.86 -25.10 3.55
N ALA A 275 -8.61 -25.52 3.34
CA ALA A 275 -7.42 -24.71 3.64
C ALA A 275 -7.36 -24.16 5.08
N TYR A 276 -8.04 -24.81 6.03
CA TYR A 276 -8.17 -24.38 7.43
C TYR A 276 -8.84 -23.02 7.63
N ILE A 277 -9.69 -22.58 6.68
CA ILE A 277 -10.41 -21.31 6.79
C ILE A 277 -11.87 -21.50 7.20
N SER A 278 -12.37 -20.57 8.01
CA SER A 278 -13.75 -20.56 8.50
C SER A 278 -14.75 -20.13 7.44
N GLN A 279 -16.03 -20.40 7.67
CA GLN A 279 -17.11 -19.87 6.84
C GLN A 279 -17.13 -18.33 6.82
N LYS A 280 -16.71 -17.67 7.92
CA LYS A 280 -16.62 -16.21 7.98
C LYS A 280 -15.49 -15.69 7.08
N CYS A 281 -14.35 -16.41 6.99
CA CYS A 281 -13.30 -16.12 6.02
C CYS A 281 -13.81 -16.26 4.58
N ARG A 282 -14.56 -17.34 4.28
CA ARG A 282 -15.18 -17.52 2.95
C ARG A 282 -16.08 -16.34 2.59
N TYR A 283 -16.94 -15.90 3.50
CA TYR A 283 -17.78 -14.72 3.24
C TYR A 283 -16.96 -13.45 3.02
N PHE A 284 -15.87 -13.28 3.75
CA PHE A 284 -14.96 -12.17 3.55
C PHE A 284 -14.32 -12.19 2.15
N ILE A 285 -13.85 -13.36 1.71
CA ILE A 285 -13.37 -13.58 0.34
C ILE A 285 -14.48 -13.25 -0.67
N GLY A 286 -15.70 -13.72 -0.45
CA GLY A 286 -16.85 -13.49 -1.33
C GLY A 286 -17.14 -12.00 -1.53
N GLY A 287 -17.09 -11.22 -0.46
CA GLY A 287 -17.20 -9.75 -0.55
C GLY A 287 -16.11 -9.12 -1.40
N ILE A 288 -14.83 -9.49 -1.19
CA ILE A 288 -13.74 -8.94 -2.01
C ILE A 288 -13.89 -9.34 -3.48
N LEU A 289 -14.30 -10.57 -3.79
CA LEU A 289 -14.49 -11.01 -5.18
C LEU A 289 -15.67 -10.29 -5.86
N GLU A 290 -16.76 -10.03 -5.13
CA GLU A 290 -17.92 -9.29 -5.63
C GLU A 290 -17.52 -7.86 -6.02
N HIS A 291 -16.73 -7.19 -5.18
CA HIS A 291 -16.29 -5.80 -5.36
C HIS A 291 -14.96 -5.68 -6.12
N ALA A 292 -14.37 -6.79 -6.59
CA ALA A 292 -12.99 -6.81 -7.09
C ALA A 292 -12.72 -5.83 -8.24
N ARG A 293 -13.69 -5.66 -9.14
CA ARG A 293 -13.56 -4.78 -10.30
C ARG A 293 -13.53 -3.30 -9.90
N ALA A 294 -14.42 -2.87 -9.01
CA ALA A 294 -14.42 -1.52 -8.46
C ALA A 294 -13.19 -1.26 -7.57
N LEU A 295 -12.79 -2.25 -6.75
CA LEU A 295 -11.61 -2.14 -5.88
C LEU A 295 -10.33 -1.80 -6.67
N CYS A 296 -10.19 -2.26 -7.92
CA CYS A 296 -9.05 -1.93 -8.78
C CYS A 296 -8.82 -0.42 -8.92
N ALA A 297 -9.86 0.42 -8.86
CA ALA A 297 -9.70 1.87 -8.94
C ALA A 297 -8.91 2.46 -7.76
N ILE A 298 -8.88 1.79 -6.59
CA ILE A 298 -8.04 2.19 -5.45
C ILE A 298 -6.75 1.38 -5.39
N VAL A 299 -6.84 0.06 -5.49
CA VAL A 299 -5.70 -0.81 -5.20
C VAL A 299 -4.71 -0.89 -6.36
N ALA A 300 -5.17 -0.57 -7.57
CA ALA A 300 -4.40 -0.50 -8.80
C ALA A 300 -4.67 0.86 -9.48
N PRO A 301 -4.29 1.98 -8.85
CA PRO A 301 -4.93 3.28 -9.09
C PRO A 301 -4.33 4.07 -10.24
N THR A 302 -3.34 3.53 -10.95
CA THR A 302 -2.64 4.26 -12.02
C THR A 302 -2.94 3.65 -13.37
N VAL A 303 -2.75 4.41 -14.44
CA VAL A 303 -2.75 3.84 -15.79
C VAL A 303 -1.75 2.67 -15.91
N ASN A 304 -0.58 2.82 -15.31
CA ASN A 304 0.50 1.83 -15.40
C ASN A 304 0.19 0.54 -14.63
N SER A 305 -0.67 0.61 -13.60
CA SER A 305 -1.16 -0.55 -12.85
C SER A 305 -1.73 -1.64 -13.74
N TYR A 306 -2.47 -1.26 -14.79
CA TYR A 306 -3.12 -2.19 -15.71
C TYR A 306 -2.15 -2.82 -16.72
N LYS A 307 -0.92 -2.31 -16.81
CA LYS A 307 0.18 -2.96 -17.56
C LYS A 307 0.84 -4.07 -16.75
N ARG A 308 0.65 -4.08 -15.43
CA ARG A 308 1.03 -5.18 -14.53
C ARG A 308 -0.01 -6.30 -14.57
N LEU A 309 -1.29 -5.97 -14.56
CA LEU A 309 -2.42 -6.91 -14.52
C LEU A 309 -2.66 -7.61 -15.88
N VAL A 310 -1.63 -8.31 -16.36
CA VAL A 310 -1.65 -9.06 -17.62
C VAL A 310 -1.19 -10.50 -17.38
N PRO A 311 -1.71 -11.49 -18.13
CA PRO A 311 -1.33 -12.89 -17.93
C PRO A 311 0.18 -13.13 -18.12
N GLY A 312 0.75 -14.07 -17.36
CA GLY A 312 2.11 -14.58 -17.57
C GLY A 312 3.22 -13.98 -16.71
N TYR A 313 2.92 -13.07 -15.77
CA TYR A 313 3.91 -12.42 -14.89
C TYR A 313 3.56 -12.52 -13.40
N GLU A 314 2.94 -13.63 -12.97
CA GLU A 314 2.46 -13.86 -11.58
C GLU A 314 1.47 -12.83 -10.99
N ALA A 315 1.06 -11.82 -11.77
CA ALA A 315 0.03 -10.84 -11.41
C ALA A 315 -1.38 -11.36 -11.72
N PRO A 316 -2.35 -11.22 -10.79
CA PRO A 316 -3.68 -11.79 -10.97
C PRO A 316 -4.47 -11.04 -12.04
N VAL A 317 -5.18 -11.78 -12.88
CA VAL A 317 -6.11 -11.22 -13.89
C VAL A 317 -7.52 -11.78 -13.71
N TYR A 318 -7.63 -12.97 -13.13
CA TYR A 318 -8.88 -13.71 -13.01
C TYR A 318 -9.42 -13.63 -11.58
N ILE A 319 -10.68 -13.24 -11.44
CA ILE A 319 -11.39 -13.09 -10.17
C ILE A 319 -11.70 -14.50 -9.66
N THR A 320 -10.76 -15.04 -8.88
CA THR A 320 -10.79 -16.40 -8.34
C THR A 320 -10.09 -16.43 -6.99
N TRP A 321 -10.39 -17.46 -6.21
CA TRP A 321 -9.68 -17.74 -4.96
C TRP A 321 -9.26 -19.21 -4.92
N SER A 322 -8.14 -19.50 -4.25
CA SER A 322 -7.64 -20.87 -4.10
C SER A 322 -6.52 -20.95 -3.06
N ARG A 323 -6.32 -22.14 -2.48
CA ARG A 323 -5.14 -22.43 -1.64
C ARG A 323 -3.88 -22.51 -2.52
N LYS A 324 -2.74 -21.99 -2.04
CA LYS A 324 -1.41 -22.09 -2.69
C LYS A 324 -1.30 -21.51 -4.12
N ASN A 325 -2.38 -21.15 -4.79
CA ASN A 325 -2.37 -20.80 -6.22
C ASN A 325 -1.98 -19.34 -6.44
N ARG A 326 -0.77 -19.09 -6.95
CA ARG A 326 -0.28 -17.75 -7.31
C ARG A 326 -0.96 -17.15 -8.55
N SER A 327 -1.73 -17.93 -9.30
CA SER A 327 -2.56 -17.43 -10.42
C SER A 327 -3.92 -16.88 -9.98
N ALA A 328 -4.31 -17.11 -8.72
CA ALA A 328 -5.57 -16.63 -8.16
C ALA A 328 -5.47 -15.18 -7.68
N LEU A 329 -6.60 -14.46 -7.70
CA LEU A 329 -6.71 -13.10 -7.17
C LEU A 329 -6.54 -13.08 -5.65
N ILE A 330 -7.21 -14.00 -4.97
CA ILE A 330 -7.09 -14.23 -3.53
C ILE A 330 -6.44 -15.59 -3.30
N ARG A 331 -5.24 -15.58 -2.76
CA ARG A 331 -4.55 -16.78 -2.31
C ARG A 331 -4.83 -17.00 -0.84
N VAL A 332 -5.06 -18.24 -0.45
CA VAL A 332 -5.02 -18.67 0.95
C VAL A 332 -3.67 -19.34 1.19
N PRO A 333 -2.71 -18.69 1.89
CA PRO A 333 -1.44 -19.32 2.24
C PRO A 333 -1.68 -20.55 3.12
N GLU A 334 -0.88 -21.60 2.97
CA GLU A 334 -0.93 -22.72 3.91
C GLU A 334 -0.14 -22.39 5.17
N TYR A 335 -0.73 -22.73 6.32
CA TYR A 335 -0.13 -22.55 7.65
C TYR A 335 0.21 -23.94 8.23
N PHE A 336 1.26 -24.01 9.06
CA PHE A 336 1.56 -25.26 9.78
C PHE A 336 0.52 -25.48 10.90
N PRO A 337 0.08 -26.74 11.14
CA PRO A 337 -0.73 -27.06 12.31
C PRO A 337 -0.09 -26.52 13.61
N GLY A 338 -0.89 -25.91 14.50
CA GLY A 338 -0.41 -25.24 15.73
C GLY A 338 -0.08 -23.74 15.59
N LYS A 339 -0.39 -23.13 14.43
CA LYS A 339 -0.23 -21.70 14.16
C LYS A 339 -1.56 -21.06 13.74
N GLU A 340 -2.62 -21.29 14.52
CA GLU A 340 -3.98 -20.84 14.17
C GLU A 340 -4.09 -19.32 14.00
N ASN A 341 -3.27 -18.57 14.72
CA ASN A 341 -3.21 -17.12 14.62
C ASN A 341 -2.63 -16.61 13.29
N GLU A 342 -1.95 -17.45 12.51
CA GLU A 342 -1.38 -17.07 11.20
C GLU A 342 -2.40 -17.17 10.05
N ALA A 343 -3.62 -17.67 10.33
CA ALA A 343 -4.68 -17.81 9.34
C ALA A 343 -5.08 -16.45 8.75
N ARG A 344 -4.95 -16.32 7.42
CA ARG A 344 -5.11 -15.07 6.69
C ARG A 344 -5.37 -15.32 5.20
N ILE A 345 -5.84 -14.31 4.51
CA ILE A 345 -5.91 -14.30 3.04
C ILE A 345 -4.87 -13.35 2.47
N GLU A 346 -4.42 -13.61 1.24
CA GLU A 346 -3.49 -12.79 0.48
C GLU A 346 -4.22 -12.26 -0.77
N PHE A 347 -4.44 -10.95 -0.83
CA PHE A 347 -5.02 -10.28 -1.99
C PHE A 347 -3.89 -9.69 -2.85
N ARG A 348 -3.76 -10.19 -4.09
CA ARG A 348 -2.54 -10.00 -4.91
C ARG A 348 -2.65 -8.89 -5.97
N CYS A 349 -3.83 -8.30 -6.13
CA CYS A 349 -4.06 -7.22 -7.09
C CYS A 349 -3.49 -5.85 -6.71
N PRO A 350 -3.36 -5.45 -5.44
CA PRO A 350 -2.82 -4.13 -5.13
C PRO A 350 -1.40 -3.94 -5.66
N ASP A 351 -1.05 -2.70 -5.96
CA ASP A 351 0.33 -2.30 -6.31
C ASP A 351 0.85 -1.17 -5.41
N PRO A 352 2.17 -0.94 -5.39
CA PRO A 352 2.79 -0.03 -4.42
C PRO A 352 2.44 1.45 -4.59
N LEU A 353 1.80 1.84 -5.70
CA LEU A 353 1.35 3.22 -5.94
C LEU A 353 -0.06 3.49 -5.41
N CYS A 354 -0.76 2.49 -4.88
CA CYS A 354 -1.98 2.75 -4.11
C CYS A 354 -1.72 3.57 -2.85
N ASN A 355 -2.74 4.34 -2.46
CA ASN A 355 -2.80 4.95 -1.15
C ASN A 355 -3.12 3.84 -0.13
N PRO A 356 -2.18 3.44 0.73
CA PRO A 356 -2.36 2.26 1.58
C PRO A 356 -3.52 2.41 2.56
N TYR A 357 -3.76 3.62 3.07
CA TYR A 357 -4.86 3.90 3.98
C TYR A 357 -6.21 3.60 3.31
N LEU A 358 -6.42 4.13 2.10
CA LEU A 358 -7.66 3.93 1.35
C LEU A 358 -7.80 2.49 0.86
N ALA A 359 -6.69 1.88 0.41
CA ALA A 359 -6.66 0.51 -0.08
C ALA A 359 -7.14 -0.48 1.01
N TYR A 360 -6.58 -0.39 2.22
CA TYR A 360 -7.03 -1.26 3.31
C TYR A 360 -8.48 -0.98 3.69
N VAL A 361 -8.89 0.28 3.82
CA VAL A 361 -10.27 0.63 4.20
C VAL A 361 -11.28 0.05 3.23
N ALA A 362 -11.08 0.21 1.93
CA ALA A 362 -12.01 -0.30 0.92
C ALA A 362 -12.00 -1.84 0.86
N VAL A 363 -10.83 -2.48 0.94
CA VAL A 363 -10.76 -3.94 0.92
C VAL A 363 -11.41 -4.56 2.15
N PHE A 364 -11.20 -3.99 3.34
CA PHE A 364 -11.87 -4.48 4.55
C PHE A 364 -13.38 -4.21 4.52
N GLU A 365 -13.85 -3.05 4.04
CA GLU A 365 -15.29 -2.81 3.91
C GLU A 365 -15.95 -3.74 2.88
N ALA A 366 -15.28 -4.04 1.76
CA ALA A 366 -15.73 -5.04 0.79
C ALA A 366 -15.83 -6.44 1.42
N GLY A 367 -14.79 -6.88 2.14
CA GLY A 367 -14.82 -8.18 2.83
C GLY A 367 -15.88 -8.24 3.94
N LEU A 368 -16.06 -7.15 4.69
CA LEU A 368 -17.09 -7.07 5.73
C LEU A 368 -18.50 -7.03 5.13
N ASP A 369 -18.71 -6.42 3.96
CA ASP A 369 -19.98 -6.52 3.22
C ASP A 369 -20.30 -7.99 2.88
N GLY A 370 -19.29 -8.74 2.42
CA GLY A 370 -19.38 -10.18 2.22
C GLY A 370 -19.83 -10.93 3.48
N ILE A 371 -19.27 -10.62 4.65
CA ILE A 371 -19.70 -11.18 5.93
C ILE A 371 -21.14 -10.78 6.28
N ARG A 372 -21.50 -9.51 6.12
CA ARG A 372 -22.82 -8.96 6.48
C ARG A 372 -23.93 -9.60 5.61
N LYS A 373 -23.68 -9.75 4.31
CA LYS A 373 -24.63 -10.30 3.33
C LYS A 373 -24.47 -11.82 3.10
N LYS A 374 -23.46 -12.45 3.73
CA LYS A 374 -23.12 -13.87 3.56
C LYS A 374 -22.85 -14.25 2.09
N ILE A 375 -22.08 -13.43 1.39
CA ILE A 375 -21.72 -13.63 -0.02
C ILE A 375 -20.76 -14.81 -0.13
N GLU A 376 -21.15 -15.89 -0.81
CA GLU A 376 -20.26 -17.03 -1.04
C GLU A 376 -19.30 -16.76 -2.21
N PRO A 377 -17.99 -17.05 -2.06
CA PRO A 377 -17.00 -16.89 -3.13
C PRO A 377 -17.05 -18.02 -4.18
N GLY A 378 -18.00 -18.96 -4.06
CA GLY A 378 -18.05 -20.17 -4.86
C GLY A 378 -16.96 -21.18 -4.51
N ASP A 379 -16.82 -22.20 -5.35
CA ASP A 379 -15.78 -23.23 -5.19
C ASP A 379 -14.39 -22.69 -5.57
N PRO A 380 -13.32 -23.09 -4.86
CA PRO A 380 -11.97 -22.66 -5.16
C PRO A 380 -11.49 -23.22 -6.50
N VAL A 381 -10.71 -22.43 -7.25
CA VAL A 381 -10.15 -22.84 -8.55
C VAL A 381 -8.72 -23.33 -8.36
N ASP A 382 -8.56 -24.61 -8.01
CA ASP A 382 -7.27 -25.26 -7.71
C ASP A 382 -6.47 -25.70 -8.97
N VAL A 383 -6.51 -24.86 -10.02
CA VAL A 383 -5.75 -25.07 -11.26
C VAL A 383 -5.09 -23.77 -11.69
N ASN A 384 -4.01 -23.85 -12.47
CA ASN A 384 -3.40 -22.65 -13.04
C ASN A 384 -4.36 -22.02 -14.06
N VAL A 385 -4.97 -20.89 -13.68
CA VAL A 385 -6.04 -20.24 -14.46
C VAL A 385 -5.51 -19.67 -15.78
N TYR A 386 -4.20 -19.40 -15.88
CA TYR A 386 -3.54 -18.95 -17.12
C TYR A 386 -3.61 -20.00 -18.24
N HIS A 387 -3.65 -21.29 -17.90
CA HIS A 387 -3.70 -22.38 -18.88
C HIS A 387 -5.12 -22.81 -19.26
N LEU A 388 -6.15 -22.27 -18.61
CA LEU A 388 -7.54 -22.53 -19.00
C LEU A 388 -7.87 -21.81 -20.31
N SER A 389 -8.63 -22.48 -21.18
CA SER A 389 -9.21 -21.83 -22.35
C SER A 389 -10.31 -20.85 -21.94
N ASP A 390 -10.59 -19.84 -22.75
CA ASP A 390 -11.65 -18.87 -22.47
C ASP A 390 -13.03 -19.52 -22.33
N ALA A 391 -13.27 -20.60 -23.10
CA ALA A 391 -14.49 -21.38 -22.97
C ALA A 391 -14.60 -22.02 -21.57
N LYS A 392 -13.52 -22.62 -21.06
CA LYS A 392 -13.52 -23.23 -19.72
C LYS A 392 -13.63 -22.19 -18.62
N ARG A 393 -13.02 -21.01 -18.78
CA ARG A 393 -13.17 -19.89 -17.84
C ARG A 393 -14.62 -19.42 -17.74
N ARG A 394 -15.30 -19.27 -18.89
CA ARG A 394 -16.73 -18.92 -18.93
C ARG A 394 -17.61 -19.99 -18.29
N GLU A 395 -17.32 -21.27 -18.55
CA GLU A 395 -18.03 -22.40 -17.92
C GLU A 395 -17.93 -22.37 -16.39
N LEU A 396 -16.75 -22.02 -15.87
CA LEU A 396 -16.49 -21.88 -14.44
C LEU A 396 -16.95 -20.53 -13.85
N GLY A 397 -17.58 -19.66 -14.64
CA GLY A 397 -18.05 -18.34 -14.18
C GLY A 397 -16.91 -17.38 -13.80
N ILE A 398 -15.69 -17.62 -14.28
CA ILE A 398 -14.51 -16.82 -13.91
C ILE A 398 -14.58 -15.47 -14.61
N LYS A 399 -14.81 -14.42 -13.83
CA LYS A 399 -14.72 -13.02 -14.27
C LYS A 399 -13.25 -12.57 -14.35
N VAL A 400 -13.02 -11.47 -15.05
CA VAL A 400 -11.69 -10.83 -15.17
C VAL A 400 -11.68 -9.47 -14.47
N LEU A 401 -10.50 -9.06 -13.99
CA LEU A 401 -10.27 -7.70 -13.53
C LEU A 401 -10.38 -6.70 -14.70
N PRO A 402 -10.58 -5.39 -14.41
CA PRO A 402 -10.56 -4.37 -15.43
C PRO A 402 -9.23 -4.34 -16.19
N SER A 403 -9.30 -4.03 -17.48
CA SER A 403 -8.16 -3.96 -18.40
C SER A 403 -7.52 -2.56 -18.49
N SER A 404 -8.13 -1.56 -17.84
CA SER A 404 -7.66 -0.18 -17.84
C SER A 404 -8.15 0.58 -16.60
N LEU A 405 -7.48 1.70 -16.29
CA LEU A 405 -7.91 2.61 -15.23
C LEU A 405 -9.33 3.12 -15.49
N LYS A 406 -9.65 3.48 -16.74
CA LYS A 406 -10.99 3.93 -17.12
C LYS A 406 -12.07 2.89 -16.79
N GLU A 407 -11.86 1.63 -17.18
CA GLU A 407 -12.82 0.55 -16.90
C GLU A 407 -12.99 0.34 -15.39
N ALA A 408 -11.92 0.42 -14.60
CA ALA A 408 -12.04 0.32 -13.14
C ALA A 408 -12.81 1.49 -12.51
N LEU A 409 -12.65 2.71 -13.04
CA LEU A 409 -13.40 3.88 -12.61
C LEU A 409 -14.89 3.80 -13.01
N GLU A 410 -15.20 3.23 -14.17
CA GLU A 410 -16.60 2.98 -14.59
C GLU A 410 -17.28 1.94 -13.69
N GLU A 411 -16.57 0.88 -13.29
CA GLU A 411 -17.08 -0.12 -12.34
C GLU A 411 -17.30 0.50 -10.95
N TRP A 412 -16.38 1.36 -10.51
CA TRP A 412 -16.45 2.10 -9.25
C TRP A 412 -17.71 2.95 -9.12
N GLU A 413 -18.15 3.63 -10.18
CA GLU A 413 -19.33 4.52 -10.15
C GLU A 413 -20.61 3.82 -9.66
N SER A 414 -20.69 2.50 -9.84
CA SER A 414 -21.82 1.68 -9.42
C SER A 414 -21.63 0.95 -8.08
N ASP A 415 -20.44 1.04 -7.47
CA ASP A 415 -20.08 0.29 -6.27
C ASP A 415 -20.22 1.13 -4.99
N ASP A 416 -21.41 0.99 -4.40
CA ASP A 416 -21.82 1.70 -3.20
C ASP A 416 -20.91 1.43 -1.97
N ILE A 417 -20.25 0.25 -1.91
CA ILE A 417 -19.38 -0.12 -0.80
C ILE A 417 -18.04 0.60 -0.90
N CYS A 418 -17.43 0.56 -2.10
CA CYS A 418 -16.20 1.28 -2.40
C CYS A 418 -16.36 2.81 -2.21
N ILE A 419 -17.45 3.40 -2.69
CA ILE A 419 -17.75 4.84 -2.51
C ILE A 419 -17.90 5.19 -1.03
N LYS A 420 -18.68 4.41 -0.27
CA LYS A 420 -18.90 4.68 1.17
C LYS A 420 -17.63 4.48 2.00
N ALA A 421 -16.70 3.64 1.56
CA ALA A 421 -15.45 3.39 2.26
C ALA A 421 -14.58 4.66 2.36
N LEU A 422 -14.58 5.50 1.32
CA LEU A 422 -13.84 6.77 1.30
C LEU A 422 -14.67 7.94 1.86
N GLY A 423 -16.00 7.82 1.88
CA GLY A 423 -16.91 8.95 2.08
C GLY A 423 -17.22 9.61 0.74
N ARG A 424 -18.49 9.99 0.53
CA ARG A 424 -19.01 10.38 -0.80
C ARG A 424 -18.21 11.51 -1.46
N GLU A 425 -18.01 12.61 -0.74
CA GLU A 425 -17.29 13.77 -1.26
C GLU A 425 -15.83 13.44 -1.62
N THR A 426 -15.12 12.70 -0.77
CA THR A 426 -13.75 12.25 -1.04
C THR A 426 -13.70 11.25 -2.21
N ALA A 427 -14.69 10.37 -2.32
CA ALA A 427 -14.80 9.42 -3.42
C ALA A 427 -15.06 10.12 -4.77
N GLU A 428 -15.94 11.13 -4.80
CA GLU A 428 -16.20 11.98 -5.97
C GLU A 428 -14.92 12.70 -6.39
N LYS A 429 -14.21 13.34 -5.45
CA LYS A 429 -12.94 14.01 -5.73
C LYS A 429 -11.86 13.05 -6.24
N TYR A 430 -11.78 11.86 -5.65
CA TYR A 430 -10.84 10.82 -6.09
C TYR A 430 -11.13 10.38 -7.53
N LEU A 431 -12.40 10.12 -7.85
CA LEU A 431 -12.86 9.75 -9.20
C LEU A 431 -12.49 10.83 -10.23
N GLU A 432 -12.75 12.10 -9.92
CA GLU A 432 -12.39 13.24 -10.78
C GLU A 432 -10.89 13.26 -11.10
N LEU A 433 -10.03 13.15 -10.08
CA LEU A 433 -8.58 13.17 -10.22
C LEU A 433 -8.06 12.00 -11.06
N LYS A 434 -8.62 10.80 -10.87
CA LYS A 434 -8.23 9.61 -11.64
C LYS A 434 -8.74 9.62 -13.06
N MET A 435 -9.92 10.18 -13.30
CA MET A 435 -10.42 10.39 -14.66
C MET A 435 -9.59 11.45 -15.39
N GLN A 436 -9.11 12.48 -14.67
CA GLN A 436 -8.17 13.44 -15.22
C GLN A 436 -6.82 12.79 -15.59
N GLU A 437 -6.27 11.93 -14.72
CA GLU A 437 -5.07 11.14 -15.02
C GLU A 437 -5.25 10.30 -16.30
N TRP A 438 -6.42 9.66 -16.48
CA TRP A 438 -6.73 8.92 -17.70
C TRP A 438 -6.76 9.81 -18.94
N LYS A 439 -7.42 10.97 -18.87
CA LYS A 439 -7.50 11.93 -19.99
C LYS A 439 -6.14 12.45 -20.41
N GLU A 440 -5.22 12.65 -19.45
CA GLU A 440 -3.84 13.04 -19.76
C GLU A 440 -3.06 11.92 -20.45
N TYR A 441 -3.35 10.66 -20.14
CA TYR A 441 -2.70 9.51 -20.77
C TYR A 441 -3.20 9.22 -22.18
N GLU A 442 -4.49 9.41 -22.44
CA GLU A 442 -5.17 8.99 -23.66
C GLU A 442 -4.44 9.39 -24.97
N PRO A 443 -3.88 10.61 -25.13
CA PRO A 443 -3.12 11.00 -26.32
C PRO A 443 -1.79 10.26 -26.51
N HIS A 444 -1.28 9.62 -25.45
CA HIS A 444 -0.02 8.88 -25.45
C HIS A 444 -0.22 7.36 -25.60
N MET A 445 -1.46 6.88 -25.71
CA MET A 445 -1.74 5.45 -25.71
C MET A 445 -1.14 4.75 -26.95
N PRO A 446 -0.34 3.67 -26.75
CA PRO A 446 0.25 2.92 -27.85
C PRO A 446 -0.78 1.98 -28.51
N GLU A 447 -0.53 1.55 -29.74
CA GLU A 447 -1.37 0.54 -30.43
C GLU A 447 -1.44 -0.76 -29.63
N ASN A 448 -0.28 -1.26 -29.18
CA ASN A 448 -0.19 -2.36 -28.23
C ASN A 448 -0.33 -1.81 -26.82
N ARG A 449 -1.54 -1.91 -26.24
CA ARG A 449 -1.85 -1.37 -24.91
C ARG A 449 -0.93 -1.85 -23.79
N ASN A 450 -0.22 -2.97 -23.95
CA ASN A 450 0.72 -3.46 -22.94
C ASN A 450 2.08 -2.76 -22.97
N GLU A 451 2.40 -2.02 -24.02
CA GLU A 451 3.62 -1.21 -24.07
C GLU A 451 3.57 -0.11 -23.01
N VAL A 452 4.72 0.10 -22.36
CA VAL A 452 4.92 1.15 -21.37
C VAL A 452 5.49 2.35 -22.10
N THR A 453 4.77 3.47 -22.07
CA THR A 453 5.19 4.67 -22.80
C THR A 453 6.15 5.52 -22.00
N TRP A 454 6.84 6.45 -22.70
CA TRP A 454 7.70 7.43 -22.07
C TRP A 454 6.93 8.33 -21.08
N TRP A 455 5.68 8.67 -21.39
CA TRP A 455 4.80 9.41 -20.49
C TRP A 455 4.59 8.67 -19.17
N GLU A 456 4.33 7.36 -19.23
CA GLU A 456 4.15 6.52 -18.03
C GLU A 456 5.44 6.48 -17.19
N GLN A 457 6.59 6.29 -17.83
CA GLN A 457 7.88 6.27 -17.11
C GLN A 457 8.17 7.61 -16.43
N GLN A 458 7.99 8.73 -17.13
CA GLN A 458 8.20 10.06 -16.55
C GLN A 458 7.25 10.34 -15.40
N LYS A 459 5.99 9.90 -15.50
CA LYS A 459 4.97 10.15 -14.47
C LYS A 459 5.19 9.30 -13.22
N TYR A 460 5.59 8.04 -13.38
CA TYR A 460 5.54 7.07 -12.27
C TYR A 460 6.89 6.62 -11.71
N ILE A 461 8.03 6.84 -12.38
CA ILE A 461 9.30 6.32 -11.86
C ILE A 461 9.66 6.88 -10.48
N TYR A 462 9.38 8.16 -10.24
CA TYR A 462 9.68 8.82 -8.97
C TYR A 462 8.48 8.84 -8.00
N ALA A 463 7.31 8.37 -8.44
CA ALA A 463 6.05 8.42 -7.70
C ALA A 463 6.14 7.74 -6.33
#